data_AF-A0A918H5P9-F1
#
_entry.id   AF-A0A918H5P9-F1
#
_cell.length_a   1.000
_cell.length_b   1.000
_cell.length_c   1.000
_cell.angle_alpha   90.00
_cell.angle_beta   90.00
_cell.angle_gamma   90.00
#
_symmetry.space_group_name_H-M   'P 1'
#
loop_
_entity.id
_entity.type
_entity.pdbx_description
1 polymer ?
#
loop_
_entity_poly.entity_id
_entity_poly.type
_entity_poly.pdbx_seq_one_letter_code
_entity_poly.pdbx_strand_id
1 'polypeptide(L)'
;MRSSLRPVWPALLISAAVTGLLCAGAVSVALGTVKAPLAWGGGAAAVLLTPAAATLAYAFDTTRRLRRHNAALLSQAQYANAETLRLTAETNRTVAEVRAEAARSVAEARAEAARSETLRAAVVASCANAAGRMQALATSMLADLREMEHRHSDEDVLTDLLHLDHRTAQAGRLADSIAVLTGARSGRRWARPIVMESILRGAMGRISGYQRVRLHSTSDVAIAGHAAEGVMHALAELLRADPAVRPARYGPDRRPPSAHRPRRPPPPRPRPPGTGARWTPQPLTGPPCGRPPTTASRSSSWAGSVSARPRSSARSARSAR
;
A
#
# COMPACT_ATOMS: atom_id res chain seq x y z
N MET A 1 60.11 9.10 -21.61
CA MET A 1 60.82 9.04 -20.32
C MET A 1 62.17 9.72 -20.46
N ARG A 2 62.25 11.03 -20.19
CA ARG A 2 63.54 11.74 -20.14
C ARG A 2 64.12 11.48 -18.75
N SER A 3 65.11 10.60 -18.66
CA SER A 3 65.83 10.33 -17.42
C SER A 3 66.53 11.60 -16.96
N SER A 4 65.92 12.27 -15.99
CA SER A 4 66.54 13.38 -15.26
C SER A 4 67.71 12.83 -14.45
N LEU A 5 68.88 12.70 -15.07
CA LEU A 5 70.18 12.46 -14.43
C LEU A 5 70.70 13.70 -13.67
N ARG A 6 69.95 14.80 -13.74
CA ARG A 6 70.24 16.09 -13.09
C ARG A 6 70.45 16.03 -11.56
N PRO A 7 69.81 15.16 -10.76
CA PRO A 7 70.04 15.12 -9.32
C PRO A 7 71.29 14.31 -8.93
N VAL A 8 71.92 13.58 -9.85
CA VAL A 8 73.05 12.67 -9.55
C VAL A 8 74.41 13.37 -9.68
N TRP A 9 74.49 14.39 -10.54
CA TRP A 9 75.70 15.19 -10.74
C TRP A 9 76.31 15.79 -9.45
N PRO A 10 75.54 16.41 -8.53
CA PRO A 10 76.14 16.95 -7.30
C PRO A 10 76.71 15.85 -6.39
N ALA A 11 76.07 14.69 -6.30
CA ALA A 11 76.55 13.57 -5.49
C ALA A 11 77.83 12.94 -6.07
N LEU A 12 77.93 12.88 -7.41
CA LEU A 12 79.14 12.44 -8.11
C LEU A 12 80.29 13.43 -7.93
N LEU A 13 80.03 14.73 -8.00
CA LEU A 13 81.06 15.76 -7.80
C LEU A 13 81.57 15.77 -6.36
N ILE A 14 80.69 15.65 -5.37
CA ILE A 14 81.07 15.61 -3.95
C ILE A 14 81.87 14.34 -3.66
N SER A 15 81.41 13.18 -4.12
CA SER A 15 82.15 11.93 -3.92
C SER A 15 83.52 11.99 -4.62
N ALA A 16 83.59 12.38 -5.90
CA ALA A 16 84.85 12.51 -6.63
C ALA A 16 85.83 13.50 -5.96
N ALA A 17 85.34 14.63 -5.46
CA ALA A 17 86.15 15.60 -4.74
C ALA A 17 86.71 15.02 -3.42
N VAL A 18 85.88 14.32 -2.64
CA VAL A 18 86.28 13.71 -1.37
C VAL A 18 87.29 12.57 -1.60
N THR A 19 87.03 11.65 -2.54
CA THR A 19 87.96 10.55 -2.83
C THR A 19 89.27 11.06 -3.43
N GLY A 20 89.21 12.10 -4.27
CA GLY A 20 90.39 12.77 -4.83
C GLY A 20 91.25 13.46 -3.77
N LEU A 21 90.64 14.18 -2.82
CA LEU A 21 91.36 14.85 -1.73
C LEU A 21 92.04 13.83 -0.80
N LEU A 22 91.36 12.73 -0.49
CA LEU A 22 91.89 11.66 0.36
C LEU A 22 93.09 10.96 -0.29
N CYS A 23 93.02 10.69 -1.60
CA CYS A 23 94.15 10.11 -2.34
C CYS A 23 95.34 11.07 -2.42
N ALA A 24 95.09 12.36 -2.68
CA ALA A 24 96.15 13.37 -2.72
C ALA A 24 96.85 13.54 -1.36
N GLY A 25 96.09 13.52 -0.26
CA GLY A 25 96.63 13.55 1.10
C GLY A 25 97.40 12.28 1.49
N ALA A 26 96.96 11.10 1.05
CA ALA A 26 97.68 9.85 1.29
C ALA A 26 99.03 9.79 0.55
N VAL A 27 99.09 10.34 -0.67
CA VAL A 27 100.31 10.37 -1.50
C VAL A 27 101.33 11.38 -1.00
N SER A 28 100.90 12.51 -0.41
CA SER A 28 101.80 13.56 0.07
C SER A 28 102.65 13.15 1.28
N VAL A 29 102.18 12.20 2.09
CA VAL A 29 102.84 11.73 3.32
C VAL A 29 103.78 10.52 3.09
N ALA A 30 103.74 9.85 1.92
CA ALA A 30 104.51 8.64 1.66
C ALA A 30 106.01 8.88 1.35
N LEU A 31 106.91 7.97 1.73
CA LEU A 31 108.36 8.02 1.42
C LEU A 31 108.73 7.24 0.13
N GLY A 32 109.86 7.61 -0.47
CA GLY A 32 110.17 7.55 -1.92
C GLY A 32 110.01 6.23 -2.68
N THR A 33 110.11 5.07 -2.05
CA THR A 33 110.02 3.76 -2.74
C THR A 33 108.59 3.22 -2.86
N VAL A 34 107.64 3.69 -2.04
CA VAL A 34 106.25 3.18 -2.04
C VAL A 34 105.24 4.17 -2.65
N LYS A 35 105.67 5.41 -2.93
CA LYS A 35 104.84 6.50 -3.49
C LYS A 35 104.16 6.14 -4.81
N ALA A 36 104.88 5.53 -5.74
CA ALA A 36 104.35 5.16 -7.05
C ALA A 36 103.24 4.09 -6.97
N PRO A 37 103.44 2.91 -6.34
CA PRO A 37 102.38 1.91 -6.26
C PRO A 37 101.17 2.37 -5.44
N LEU A 38 101.38 3.19 -4.39
CA LEU A 38 100.27 3.78 -3.62
C LEU A 38 99.46 4.80 -4.43
N ALA A 39 100.10 5.61 -5.26
CA ALA A 39 99.41 6.59 -6.10
C ALA A 39 98.53 5.89 -7.16
N TRP A 40 99.05 4.85 -7.83
CA TRP A 40 98.30 4.09 -8.82
C TRP A 40 97.19 3.24 -8.19
N GLY A 41 97.46 2.56 -7.07
CA GLY A 41 96.46 1.75 -6.35
C GLY A 41 95.35 2.60 -5.71
N GLY A 42 95.70 3.72 -5.08
CA GLY A 42 94.76 4.65 -4.49
C GLY A 42 93.88 5.34 -5.53
N GLY A 43 94.46 5.75 -6.65
CA GLY A 43 93.70 6.32 -7.78
C GLY A 43 92.72 5.32 -8.39
N ALA A 44 93.16 4.07 -8.63
CA ALA A 44 92.27 3.02 -9.15
C ALA A 44 91.13 2.69 -8.18
N ALA A 45 91.42 2.60 -6.88
CA ALA A 45 90.41 2.41 -5.85
C ALA A 45 89.42 3.58 -5.80
N ALA A 46 89.89 4.83 -5.85
CA ALA A 46 89.03 6.00 -5.83
C ALA A 46 88.10 6.09 -7.04
N VAL A 47 88.59 5.75 -8.24
CA VAL A 47 87.80 5.71 -9.47
C VAL A 47 86.70 4.65 -9.40
N LEU A 48 86.91 3.52 -8.72
CA LEU A 48 85.90 2.47 -8.54
C LEU A 48 84.93 2.75 -7.39
N LEU A 49 85.41 3.33 -6.28
CA LEU A 49 84.61 3.58 -5.08
C LEU A 49 83.63 4.74 -5.26
N THR A 50 83.99 5.74 -6.06
CA THR A 50 83.15 6.92 -6.34
C THR A 50 81.82 6.55 -7.04
N PRO A 51 81.78 5.81 -8.16
CA PRO A 51 80.52 5.40 -8.79
C PRO A 51 79.76 4.39 -7.93
N ALA A 52 80.44 3.52 -7.16
CA ALA A 52 79.79 2.59 -6.24
C ALA A 52 79.07 3.34 -5.10
N ALA A 53 79.71 4.32 -4.48
CA ALA A 53 79.10 5.16 -3.45
C ALA A 53 77.95 6.02 -4.00
N ALA A 54 78.12 6.59 -5.20
CA ALA A 54 77.08 7.39 -5.85
C ALA A 54 75.84 6.55 -6.23
N THR A 55 76.02 5.33 -6.73
CA THR A 55 74.91 4.43 -7.06
C THR A 55 74.16 3.95 -5.82
N LEU A 56 74.87 3.64 -4.73
CA LEU A 56 74.24 3.30 -3.44
C LEU A 56 73.45 4.47 -2.84
N ALA A 57 74.03 5.69 -2.85
CA ALA A 57 73.35 6.89 -2.37
C ALA A 57 72.08 7.18 -3.21
N TYR A 58 72.17 7.02 -4.53
CA TYR A 58 71.05 7.16 -5.44
C TYR A 58 69.97 6.09 -5.22
N ALA A 59 70.37 4.82 -5.06
CA ALA A 59 69.44 3.72 -4.76
C ALA A 59 68.73 3.95 -3.42
N PHE A 60 69.42 4.50 -2.42
CA PHE A 60 68.83 4.80 -1.13
C PHE A 60 67.88 6.01 -1.17
N ASP A 61 68.22 7.08 -1.89
CA ASP A 61 67.33 8.23 -2.05
C ASP A 61 66.09 7.87 -2.87
N THR A 62 66.26 7.12 -3.97
CA THR A 62 65.13 6.64 -4.79
C THR A 62 64.20 5.71 -4.01
N THR A 63 64.73 4.74 -3.26
CA THR A 63 63.91 3.86 -2.42
C THR A 63 63.21 4.65 -1.31
N ARG A 64 63.86 5.63 -0.68
CA ARG A 64 63.21 6.53 0.30
C ARG A 64 62.09 7.36 -0.33
N ARG A 65 62.32 7.96 -1.51
CA ARG A 65 61.30 8.72 -2.23
C ARG A 65 60.13 7.83 -2.62
N LEU A 66 60.40 6.66 -3.21
CA LEU A 66 59.35 5.70 -3.60
C LEU A 66 58.56 5.25 -2.38
N ARG A 67 59.20 4.93 -1.25
CA ARG A 67 58.51 4.58 0.00
C ARG A 67 57.62 5.72 0.50
N ARG A 68 58.10 6.96 0.49
CA ARG A 68 57.29 8.13 0.88
C ARG A 68 56.08 8.34 -0.03
N HIS A 69 56.25 8.22 -1.35
CA HIS A 69 55.15 8.34 -2.30
C HIS A 69 54.15 7.20 -2.14
N ASN A 70 54.61 5.96 -1.99
CA ASN A 70 53.72 4.83 -1.74
C ASN A 70 52.96 5.00 -0.42
N ALA A 71 53.61 5.45 0.66
CA ALA A 71 52.94 5.70 1.94
C ALA A 71 51.85 6.78 1.81
N ALA A 72 52.11 7.86 1.04
CA ALA A 72 51.13 8.90 0.77
C ALA A 72 49.95 8.40 -0.09
N LEU A 73 50.20 7.56 -1.09
CA LEU A 73 49.14 6.96 -1.91
C LEU A 73 48.28 5.99 -1.09
N LEU A 74 48.90 5.17 -0.24
CA LEU A 74 48.19 4.24 0.65
C LEU A 74 47.33 5.00 1.66
N SER A 75 47.83 6.06 2.27
CA SER A 75 47.03 6.87 3.19
C SER A 75 45.86 7.53 2.46
N GLN A 76 46.08 8.12 1.29
CA GLN A 76 45.01 8.70 0.47
C GLN A 76 43.92 7.66 0.12
N ALA A 77 44.33 6.45 -0.29
CA ALA A 77 43.39 5.36 -0.57
C ALA A 77 42.61 4.94 0.68
N GLN A 78 43.25 4.88 1.86
CA GLN A 78 42.58 4.61 3.13
C GLN A 78 41.55 5.68 3.50
N TYR A 79 41.87 6.96 3.31
CA TYR A 79 40.93 8.06 3.54
C TYR A 79 39.73 7.97 2.59
N ALA A 80 39.95 7.71 1.31
CA ALA A 80 38.88 7.53 0.33
C ALA A 80 37.98 6.33 0.69
N ASN A 81 38.57 5.21 1.12
CA ASN A 81 37.82 4.04 1.58
C ASN A 81 37.02 4.33 2.86
N ALA A 82 37.60 5.03 3.83
CA ALA A 82 36.90 5.40 5.06
C ALA A 82 35.70 6.31 4.76
N GLU A 83 35.86 7.26 3.84
CA GLU A 83 34.79 8.17 3.45
C GLU A 83 33.65 7.44 2.72
N THR A 84 33.98 6.54 1.80
CA THR A 84 32.95 5.72 1.12
C THR A 84 32.19 4.82 2.10
N LEU A 85 32.87 4.21 3.07
CA LEU A 85 32.23 3.43 4.15
C LEU A 85 31.31 4.30 5.02
N ARG A 86 31.73 5.52 5.33
CA ARG A 86 30.91 6.47 6.09
C ARG A 86 29.64 6.85 5.32
N LEU A 87 29.77 7.23 4.05
CA LEU A 87 28.62 7.63 3.21
C LEU A 87 27.66 6.48 2.96
N THR A 88 28.17 5.27 2.76
CA THR A 88 27.33 4.06 2.61
C THR A 88 26.61 3.72 3.91
N ALA A 89 27.26 3.84 5.06
CA ALA A 89 26.62 3.65 6.36
C ALA A 89 25.52 4.70 6.61
N GLU A 90 25.77 5.96 6.26
CA GLU A 90 24.79 7.04 6.36
C GLU A 90 23.59 6.80 5.42
N THR A 91 23.84 6.45 4.17
CA THR A 91 22.80 6.09 3.20
C THR A 91 21.97 4.89 3.67
N ASN A 92 22.62 3.86 4.23
CA ASN A 92 21.91 2.69 4.75
C ASN A 92 21.02 3.04 5.95
N ARG A 93 21.45 3.97 6.82
CA ARG A 93 20.63 4.46 7.93
C ARG A 93 19.40 5.22 7.43
N THR A 94 19.58 6.17 6.51
CA THR A 94 18.45 6.94 5.96
C THR A 94 17.48 6.05 5.21
N VAL A 95 17.98 5.08 4.42
CA VAL A 95 17.14 4.08 3.76
C VAL A 95 16.39 3.22 4.76
N ALA A 96 17.02 2.80 5.86
CA ALA A 96 16.37 2.03 6.91
C ALA A 96 15.26 2.84 7.61
N GLU A 97 15.50 4.11 7.91
CA GLU A 97 14.53 5.03 8.52
C GLU A 97 13.32 5.23 7.60
N VAL A 98 13.56 5.54 6.31
CA VAL A 98 12.48 5.71 5.32
C VAL A 98 11.69 4.41 5.14
N ARG A 99 12.35 3.25 5.10
CA ARG A 99 11.67 1.94 5.03
C ARG A 99 10.84 1.67 6.27
N ALA A 100 11.32 2.03 7.46
CA ALA A 100 10.58 1.85 8.71
C ALA A 100 9.34 2.76 8.78
N GLU A 101 9.45 4.02 8.33
CA GLU A 101 8.30 4.94 8.21
C GLU A 101 7.29 4.45 7.16
N ALA A 102 7.76 4.00 5.99
CA ALA A 102 6.91 3.40 4.98
C ALA A 102 6.20 2.14 5.49
N ALA A 103 6.90 1.28 6.25
CA ALA A 103 6.29 0.09 6.84
C ALA A 103 5.20 0.46 7.88
N ARG A 104 5.43 1.47 8.71
CA ARG A 104 4.45 1.98 9.70
C ARG A 104 3.20 2.54 9.01
N SER A 105 3.37 3.48 8.08
CA SER A 105 2.25 4.06 7.31
C SER A 105 1.44 3.00 6.55
N VAL A 106 2.10 2.01 5.96
CA VAL A 106 1.39 0.90 5.29
C VAL A 106 0.65 0.01 6.30
N ALA A 107 1.22 -0.25 7.47
CA ALA A 107 0.54 -1.02 8.52
C ALA A 107 -0.70 -0.28 9.06
N GLU A 108 -0.59 1.03 9.27
CA GLU A 108 -1.71 1.89 9.68
C GLU A 108 -2.82 1.92 8.62
N ALA A 109 -2.46 2.11 7.35
CA ALA A 109 -3.41 2.08 6.24
C ALA A 109 -4.15 0.74 6.13
N ARG A 110 -3.43 -0.39 6.33
CA ARG A 110 -4.05 -1.73 6.36
C ARG A 110 -4.99 -1.90 7.56
N ALA A 111 -4.60 -1.40 8.74
CA ALA A 111 -5.44 -1.47 9.92
C ALA A 111 -6.72 -0.63 9.78
N GLU A 112 -6.63 0.55 9.16
CA GLU A 112 -7.79 1.39 8.85
C GLU A 112 -8.70 0.73 7.80
N ALA A 113 -8.12 0.16 6.74
CA ALA A 113 -8.89 -0.58 5.73
C ALA A 113 -9.63 -1.79 6.33
N ALA A 114 -8.98 -2.56 7.21
CA ALA A 114 -9.60 -3.68 7.91
C ALA A 114 -10.74 -3.23 8.85
N ARG A 115 -10.57 -2.11 9.55
CA ARG A 115 -11.64 -1.51 10.38
C ARG A 115 -12.81 -1.05 9.53
N SER A 116 -12.55 -0.36 8.42
CA SER A 116 -13.58 0.08 7.47
C SER A 116 -14.37 -1.10 6.89
N GLU A 117 -13.69 -2.18 6.49
CA GLU A 117 -14.35 -3.38 5.98
C GLU A 117 -15.22 -4.05 7.06
N THR A 118 -14.73 -4.12 8.30
CA THR A 118 -15.50 -4.66 9.43
C THR A 118 -16.75 -3.84 9.71
N LEU A 119 -16.64 -2.51 9.70
CA LEU A 119 -17.77 -1.61 9.86
C LEU A 119 -18.76 -1.75 8.71
N ARG A 120 -18.28 -1.83 7.47
CA ARG A 120 -19.11 -2.06 6.28
C ARG A 120 -19.86 -3.39 6.39
N ALA A 121 -19.18 -4.46 6.76
CA ALA A 121 -19.80 -5.77 6.98
C ALA A 121 -20.87 -5.73 8.09
N ALA A 122 -20.60 -5.02 9.20
CA ALA A 122 -21.56 -4.84 10.28
C ALA A 122 -22.81 -4.05 9.84
N VAL A 123 -22.64 -2.98 9.05
CA VAL A 123 -23.76 -2.21 8.48
C VAL A 123 -24.59 -3.07 7.53
N VAL A 124 -23.94 -3.79 6.63
CA VAL A 124 -24.62 -4.70 5.68
C VAL A 124 -25.41 -5.78 6.43
N ALA A 125 -24.82 -6.40 7.46
CA ALA A 125 -25.50 -7.39 8.29
C ALA A 125 -26.69 -6.81 9.07
N SER A 126 -26.57 -5.59 9.60
CA SER A 126 -27.67 -4.89 10.28
C SER A 126 -28.83 -4.58 9.32
N CYS A 127 -28.53 -4.08 8.12
CA CYS A 127 -29.54 -3.83 7.08
C CYS A 127 -30.23 -5.14 6.65
N ALA A 128 -29.47 -6.23 6.49
CA ALA A 128 -30.02 -7.55 6.21
C ALA A 128 -30.99 -8.03 7.30
N ASN A 129 -30.64 -7.84 8.58
CA ASN A 129 -31.51 -8.18 9.70
C ASN A 129 -32.79 -7.34 9.70
N ALA A 130 -32.67 -6.03 9.50
CA ALA A 130 -33.81 -5.11 9.43
C ALA A 130 -34.77 -5.48 8.29
N ALA A 131 -34.23 -5.80 7.11
CA ALA A 131 -35.02 -6.29 5.97
C ALA A 131 -35.75 -7.59 6.33
N GLY A 132 -35.08 -8.56 6.96
CA GLY A 132 -35.71 -9.80 7.41
C GLY A 132 -36.85 -9.58 8.41
N ARG A 133 -36.69 -8.66 9.36
CA ARG A 133 -37.75 -8.30 10.32
C ARG A 133 -38.92 -7.60 9.65
N MET A 134 -38.66 -6.68 8.72
CA MET A 134 -39.70 -6.01 7.94
C MET A 134 -40.50 -7.01 7.11
N GLN A 135 -39.83 -8.01 6.52
CA GLN A 135 -40.49 -9.09 5.77
C GLN A 135 -41.36 -9.98 6.66
N ALA A 136 -40.89 -10.29 7.87
CA ALA A 136 -41.67 -11.05 8.84
C ALA A 136 -42.93 -10.27 9.28
N LEU A 137 -42.80 -8.98 9.55
CA LEU A 137 -43.93 -8.11 9.88
C LEU A 137 -44.93 -8.02 8.72
N ALA A 138 -44.47 -7.74 7.50
CA ALA A 138 -45.33 -7.70 6.32
C ALA A 138 -46.07 -9.04 6.12
N THR A 139 -45.39 -10.16 6.35
CA THR A 139 -46.00 -11.49 6.29
C THR A 139 -47.11 -11.69 7.32
N SER A 140 -46.87 -11.29 8.57
CA SER A 140 -47.88 -11.38 9.63
C SER A 140 -49.07 -10.46 9.36
N MET A 141 -48.81 -9.22 8.95
CA MET A 141 -49.85 -8.26 8.58
C MET A 141 -50.73 -8.78 7.43
N LEU A 142 -50.16 -9.40 6.39
CA LEU A 142 -50.94 -10.04 5.33
C LEU A 142 -51.81 -11.20 5.83
N ALA A 143 -51.36 -11.92 6.88
CA ALA A 143 -52.17 -12.96 7.49
C ALA A 143 -53.33 -12.37 8.31
N ASP A 144 -53.07 -11.32 9.10
CA ASP A 144 -54.08 -10.62 9.89
C ASP A 144 -55.14 -9.98 8.99
N LEU A 145 -54.74 -9.39 7.86
CA LEU A 145 -55.67 -8.80 6.87
C LEU A 145 -56.60 -9.86 6.27
N ARG A 146 -56.07 -11.04 5.91
CA ARG A 146 -56.89 -12.15 5.39
C ARG A 146 -57.90 -12.66 6.42
N GLU A 147 -57.54 -12.68 7.69
CA GLU A 147 -58.46 -13.02 8.78
C GLU A 147 -59.55 -11.94 8.95
N MET A 148 -59.22 -10.66 8.75
CA MET A 148 -60.21 -9.58 8.77
C MET A 148 -61.17 -9.65 7.58
N GLU A 149 -60.66 -9.91 6.37
CA GLU A 149 -61.45 -10.17 5.16
C GLU A 149 -62.42 -11.33 5.35
N HIS A 150 -62.00 -12.38 6.07
CA HIS A 150 -62.88 -13.53 6.33
C HIS A 150 -64.00 -13.21 7.32
N ARG A 151 -63.76 -12.30 8.28
CA ARG A 151 -64.73 -11.93 9.32
C ARG A 151 -65.71 -10.82 8.91
N HIS A 152 -65.37 -9.99 7.93
CA HIS A 152 -66.17 -8.83 7.52
C HIS A 152 -66.46 -8.90 6.02
N SER A 153 -67.75 -8.99 5.66
CA SER A 153 -68.20 -9.16 4.27
C SER A 153 -68.80 -7.90 3.66
N ASP A 154 -68.63 -6.74 4.31
CA ASP A 154 -69.12 -5.45 3.82
C ASP A 154 -68.21 -4.92 2.69
N GLU A 155 -68.81 -4.47 1.58
CA GLU A 155 -68.10 -4.05 0.36
C GLU A 155 -67.14 -2.86 0.59
N ASP A 156 -67.56 -1.89 1.40
CA ASP A 156 -66.74 -0.73 1.73
C ASP A 156 -65.51 -1.12 2.57
N VAL A 157 -65.67 -2.04 3.53
CA VAL A 157 -64.59 -2.56 4.38
C VAL A 157 -63.63 -3.42 3.58
N LEU A 158 -64.15 -4.21 2.63
CA LEU A 158 -63.34 -5.03 1.73
C LEU A 158 -62.45 -4.17 0.83
N THR A 159 -62.96 -3.04 0.32
CA THR A 159 -62.18 -2.11 -0.50
C THR A 159 -60.97 -1.55 0.26
N ASP A 160 -61.17 -1.13 1.51
CA ASP A 160 -60.09 -0.64 2.37
C ASP A 160 -59.08 -1.73 2.74
N LEU A 161 -59.55 -2.96 3.01
CA LEU A 161 -58.70 -4.13 3.28
C LEU A 161 -57.81 -4.47 2.08
N LEU A 162 -58.35 -4.51 0.87
CA LEU A 162 -57.59 -4.79 -0.36
C LEU A 162 -56.50 -3.74 -0.61
N HIS A 163 -56.80 -2.47 -0.34
CA HIS A 163 -55.82 -1.40 -0.45
C HIS A 163 -54.68 -1.55 0.58
N LEU A 164 -55.00 -2.01 1.80
CA LEU A 164 -54.01 -2.28 2.84
C LEU A 164 -53.19 -3.56 2.56
N ASP A 165 -53.79 -4.61 2.00
CA ASP A 165 -53.08 -5.81 1.52
C ASP A 165 -52.05 -5.41 0.45
N HIS A 166 -52.46 -4.60 -0.53
CA HIS A 166 -51.57 -4.14 -1.58
C HIS A 166 -50.35 -3.37 -1.04
N ARG A 167 -50.56 -2.46 -0.08
CA ARG A 167 -49.47 -1.70 0.55
C ARG A 167 -48.55 -2.59 1.38
N THR A 168 -49.12 -3.54 2.12
CA THR A 168 -48.34 -4.53 2.88
C THR A 168 -47.51 -5.41 1.96
N ALA A 169 -48.07 -5.86 0.84
CA ALA A 169 -47.36 -6.63 -0.18
C ALA A 169 -46.23 -5.82 -0.84
N GLN A 170 -46.43 -4.51 -1.08
CA GLN A 170 -45.37 -3.62 -1.55
C GLN A 170 -44.24 -3.49 -0.53
N ALA A 171 -44.55 -3.30 0.76
CA ALA A 171 -43.56 -3.23 1.83
C ALA A 171 -42.72 -4.51 1.94
N GLY A 172 -43.35 -5.68 1.78
CA GLY A 172 -42.63 -6.95 1.72
C GLY A 172 -41.66 -7.04 0.53
N ARG A 173 -42.09 -6.60 -0.67
CA ARG A 173 -41.19 -6.56 -1.84
C ARG A 173 -40.01 -5.58 -1.68
N LEU A 174 -40.22 -4.45 -0.99
CA LEU A 174 -39.14 -3.52 -0.66
C LEU A 174 -38.13 -4.15 0.29
N ALA A 175 -38.61 -4.82 1.35
CA ALA A 175 -37.76 -5.56 2.27
C ALA A 175 -36.93 -6.64 1.55
N ASP A 176 -37.56 -7.36 0.61
CA ASP A 176 -36.90 -8.37 -0.20
C ASP A 176 -35.79 -7.79 -1.09
N SER A 177 -36.05 -6.61 -1.69
CA SER A 177 -35.06 -5.89 -2.48
C SER A 177 -33.85 -5.46 -1.63
N ILE A 178 -34.07 -5.00 -0.40
CA ILE A 178 -32.98 -4.65 0.54
C ILE A 178 -32.20 -5.91 0.96
N ALA A 179 -32.87 -7.04 1.18
CA ALA A 179 -32.22 -8.30 1.48
C ALA A 179 -31.28 -8.73 0.35
N VAL A 180 -31.73 -8.68 -0.92
CA VAL A 180 -30.89 -8.98 -2.08
C VAL A 180 -29.68 -8.05 -2.17
N LEU A 181 -29.88 -6.74 -2.00
CA LEU A 181 -28.80 -5.74 -2.07
C LEU A 181 -27.73 -5.91 -0.97
N THR A 182 -28.14 -6.40 0.20
CA THR A 182 -27.22 -6.68 1.32
C THR A 182 -26.55 -8.05 1.21
N GLY A 183 -26.80 -8.80 0.13
CA GLY A 183 -26.30 -10.17 -0.03
C GLY A 183 -26.96 -11.17 0.93
N ALA A 184 -27.96 -10.75 1.69
CA ALA A 184 -28.81 -11.65 2.44
C ALA A 184 -29.65 -12.45 1.44
N ARG A 185 -29.86 -13.73 1.72
CA ARG A 185 -30.81 -14.51 0.93
C ARG A 185 -32.20 -13.94 1.19
N SER A 186 -32.70 -13.17 0.23
CA SER A 186 -34.13 -12.96 0.02
C SER A 186 -34.79 -14.33 -0.06
N GLY A 187 -35.83 -14.53 0.74
CA GLY A 187 -36.58 -15.77 0.71
C GLY A 187 -37.01 -16.27 2.08
N ARG A 188 -38.31 -16.13 2.29
CA ARG A 188 -39.09 -16.97 3.19
C ARG A 188 -38.70 -18.43 2.90
N ARG A 189 -38.02 -19.10 3.84
CA ARG A 189 -37.74 -20.53 3.71
C ARG A 189 -39.02 -21.27 4.01
N TRP A 190 -39.67 -21.81 2.99
CA TRP A 190 -40.77 -22.73 3.21
C TRP A 190 -40.20 -24.06 3.70
N ALA A 191 -40.59 -24.47 4.91
CA ALA A 191 -40.12 -25.73 5.49
C ALA A 191 -40.73 -26.96 4.79
N ARG A 192 -41.93 -26.80 4.23
CA ARG A 192 -42.63 -27.85 3.48
C ARG A 192 -42.45 -27.67 1.97
N PRO A 193 -42.43 -28.76 1.19
CA PRO A 193 -42.51 -28.69 -0.26
C PRO A 193 -43.74 -27.89 -0.71
N ILE A 194 -43.58 -27.09 -1.78
CA ILE A 194 -44.64 -26.24 -2.34
C ILE A 194 -45.03 -26.78 -3.71
N VAL A 195 -46.31 -26.97 -3.96
CA VAL A 195 -46.84 -27.42 -5.26
C VAL A 195 -46.54 -26.41 -6.37
N MET A 196 -46.26 -26.91 -7.58
CA MET A 196 -45.88 -26.08 -8.74
C MET A 196 -46.90 -24.96 -9.01
N GLU A 197 -48.19 -25.17 -8.77
CA GLU A 197 -49.21 -24.14 -8.95
C GLU A 197 -48.99 -22.92 -8.05
N SER A 198 -48.63 -23.15 -6.77
CA SER A 198 -48.32 -22.07 -5.84
C SER A 198 -47.00 -21.36 -6.20
N ILE A 199 -46.02 -22.08 -6.77
CA ILE A 199 -44.79 -21.50 -7.31
C ILE A 199 -45.11 -20.58 -8.50
N LEU A 200 -45.89 -21.05 -9.47
CA LEU A 200 -46.25 -20.28 -10.66
C LEU A 200 -47.10 -19.05 -10.31
N ARG A 201 -48.05 -19.19 -9.39
CA ARG A 201 -48.86 -18.09 -8.89
C ARG A 201 -47.99 -17.05 -8.16
N GLY A 202 -47.01 -17.51 -7.37
CA GLY A 202 -46.02 -16.67 -6.71
C GLY A 202 -45.08 -15.95 -7.68
N ALA A 203 -44.72 -16.56 -8.82
CA ALA A 203 -43.95 -15.93 -9.89
C ALA A 203 -44.79 -14.89 -10.67
N MET A 204 -46.04 -15.21 -10.99
CA MET A 204 -46.98 -14.31 -11.67
C MET A 204 -47.30 -13.07 -10.82
N GLY A 205 -47.39 -13.20 -9.50
CA GLY A 205 -47.60 -12.05 -8.60
C GLY A 205 -46.42 -11.06 -8.54
N ARG A 206 -45.27 -11.40 -9.14
CA ARG A 206 -44.06 -10.56 -9.20
C ARG A 206 -43.91 -9.82 -10.53
N ILE A 207 -44.80 -10.05 -11.50
CA ILE A 207 -44.79 -9.37 -12.80
C ILE A 207 -45.99 -8.41 -12.91
N SER A 208 -45.76 -7.18 -13.41
CA SER A 208 -46.83 -6.18 -13.56
C SER A 208 -47.87 -6.56 -14.62
N GLY A 209 -47.51 -7.42 -15.57
CA GLY A 209 -48.37 -7.88 -16.67
C GLY A 209 -48.98 -9.27 -16.47
N TYR A 210 -49.33 -9.66 -15.24
CA TYR A 210 -49.79 -11.02 -14.92
C TYR A 210 -50.96 -11.51 -15.79
N GLN A 211 -51.84 -10.62 -16.23
CA GLN A 211 -53.00 -10.91 -17.08
C GLN A 211 -52.62 -11.48 -18.47
N ARG A 212 -51.35 -11.35 -18.88
CA ARG A 212 -50.83 -11.86 -20.15
C ARG A 212 -50.38 -13.32 -20.06
N VAL A 213 -50.27 -13.87 -18.86
CA VAL A 213 -49.81 -15.25 -18.62
C VAL A 213 -51.01 -16.13 -18.32
N ARG A 214 -51.28 -17.12 -19.18
CA ARG A 214 -52.33 -18.12 -18.99
C ARG A 214 -51.73 -19.48 -18.66
N LEU A 215 -52.06 -20.00 -17.48
CA LEU A 215 -51.70 -21.35 -17.04
C LEU A 215 -52.66 -22.35 -17.70
N HIS A 216 -52.15 -23.22 -18.57
CA HIS A 216 -52.95 -24.21 -19.30
C HIS A 216 -52.86 -25.62 -18.71
N SER A 217 -51.74 -25.94 -18.04
CA SER A 217 -51.55 -27.20 -17.33
C SER A 217 -50.45 -27.00 -16.29
N THR A 218 -50.68 -27.53 -15.09
CA THR A 218 -49.73 -27.45 -13.98
C THR A 218 -49.40 -28.87 -13.55
N SER A 219 -48.12 -29.24 -13.51
CA SER A 219 -47.72 -30.55 -12.99
C SER A 219 -47.93 -30.62 -11.47
N ASP A 220 -48.32 -31.79 -10.95
CA ASP A 220 -48.45 -32.05 -9.50
C ASP A 220 -47.10 -32.17 -8.75
N VAL A 221 -46.01 -31.75 -9.39
CA VAL A 221 -44.66 -31.78 -8.81
C VAL A 221 -44.54 -30.68 -7.76
N ALA A 222 -44.03 -31.03 -6.58
CA ALA A 222 -43.71 -30.09 -5.52
C ALA A 222 -42.23 -29.72 -5.53
N ILE A 223 -41.92 -28.44 -5.33
CA ILE A 223 -40.55 -27.94 -5.19
C ILE A 223 -40.18 -27.91 -3.71
N ALA A 224 -38.98 -28.39 -3.38
CA ALA A 224 -38.43 -28.30 -2.04
C ALA A 224 -38.47 -26.85 -1.55
N GLY A 225 -39.11 -26.59 -0.41
CA GLY A 225 -39.47 -25.23 0.00
C GLY A 225 -38.27 -24.28 0.21
N HIS A 226 -37.05 -24.81 0.41
CA HIS A 226 -35.82 -24.01 0.43
C HIS A 226 -35.40 -23.42 -0.95
N ALA A 227 -35.93 -23.99 -2.03
CA ALA A 227 -35.61 -23.65 -3.42
C ALA A 227 -36.79 -22.93 -4.10
N ALA A 228 -37.98 -23.02 -3.49
CA ALA A 228 -39.20 -22.41 -3.98
C ALA A 228 -39.04 -20.92 -4.30
N GLU A 229 -38.37 -20.14 -3.45
CA GLU A 229 -38.15 -18.70 -3.69
C GLU A 229 -37.31 -18.45 -4.94
N GLY A 230 -36.16 -19.13 -5.04
CA GLY A 230 -35.26 -18.98 -6.19
C GLY A 230 -35.93 -19.39 -7.50
N VAL A 231 -36.76 -20.43 -7.46
CA VAL A 231 -37.52 -20.88 -8.64
C VAL A 231 -38.62 -19.88 -9.00
N MET A 232 -39.39 -19.35 -8.03
CA MET A 232 -40.37 -18.29 -8.31
C MET A 232 -39.72 -17.06 -8.94
N HIS A 233 -38.56 -16.66 -8.45
CA HIS A 233 -37.83 -15.50 -8.96
C HIS A 233 -37.33 -15.75 -10.40
N ALA A 234 -36.69 -16.89 -10.65
CA ALA A 234 -36.26 -17.26 -12.00
C ALA A 234 -37.43 -17.34 -12.98
N LEU A 235 -38.56 -17.92 -12.56
CA LEU A 235 -39.78 -17.96 -13.36
C LEU A 235 -40.35 -16.56 -13.61
N ALA A 236 -40.34 -15.68 -12.62
CA ALA A 236 -40.80 -14.30 -12.80
C ALA A 236 -39.94 -13.54 -13.83
N GLU A 237 -38.61 -13.74 -13.82
CA GLU A 237 -37.73 -13.16 -14.83
C GLU A 237 -38.00 -13.73 -16.23
N LEU A 238 -38.25 -15.03 -16.35
CA LEU A 238 -38.60 -15.66 -17.63
C LEU A 238 -39.96 -15.17 -18.15
N LEU A 239 -40.96 -15.06 -17.27
CA LEU A 239 -42.30 -14.57 -17.64
C LEU A 239 -42.30 -13.08 -17.97
N ARG A 240 -41.38 -12.30 -17.40
CA ARG A 240 -41.13 -10.90 -17.78
C ARG A 240 -40.48 -10.80 -19.15
N ALA A 241 -39.58 -11.72 -19.47
CA ALA A 241 -38.90 -11.81 -20.76
C ALA A 241 -39.83 -12.39 -21.84
N ASP A 242 -40.84 -11.62 -22.23
CA ASP A 242 -41.65 -11.92 -23.41
C ASP A 242 -40.86 -11.61 -24.71
N PRO A 243 -40.72 -12.54 -25.66
CA PRO A 243 -40.08 -12.28 -26.96
C PRO A 243 -40.81 -11.24 -27.84
N ALA A 244 -41.99 -10.77 -27.45
CA ALA A 244 -42.69 -9.68 -28.14
C ALA A 244 -41.97 -8.32 -28.03
N VAL A 245 -41.14 -8.10 -26.99
CA VAL A 245 -40.20 -6.97 -26.96
C VAL A 245 -38.86 -7.45 -27.46
N ARG A 246 -38.78 -7.63 -28.79
CA ARG A 246 -37.51 -7.60 -29.49
C ARG A 246 -36.98 -6.17 -29.33
N PRO A 247 -35.86 -5.91 -28.61
CA PRO A 247 -35.21 -4.61 -28.74
C PRO A 247 -34.96 -4.43 -30.23
N ALA A 248 -35.37 -3.28 -30.76
CA ALA A 248 -35.23 -2.96 -32.16
C ALA A 248 -33.85 -3.41 -32.63
N ARG A 249 -33.84 -4.30 -33.63
CA ARG A 249 -32.61 -4.72 -34.31
C ARG A 249 -31.77 -3.48 -34.53
N TYR A 250 -30.55 -3.47 -34.00
CA TYR A 250 -29.53 -2.55 -34.46
C TYR A 250 -29.28 -2.92 -35.93
N GLY A 251 -29.97 -2.23 -36.84
CA GLY A 251 -29.68 -2.32 -38.26
C GLY A 251 -28.25 -1.84 -38.47
N PRO A 252 -27.41 -2.56 -39.24
CA PRO A 252 -26.06 -2.13 -39.54
C PRO A 252 -26.12 -1.02 -40.61
N ASP A 253 -26.72 0.13 -40.30
CA ASP A 253 -26.58 1.30 -41.16
C ASP A 253 -26.91 2.63 -40.45
N ARG A 254 -26.19 2.90 -39.36
CA ARG A 254 -26.00 4.27 -38.90
C ARG A 254 -24.52 4.56 -38.81
N ARG A 255 -24.01 5.28 -39.81
CA ARG A 255 -22.73 5.99 -39.70
C ARG A 255 -22.70 6.74 -38.35
N PRO A 256 -21.63 6.62 -37.55
CA PRO A 256 -21.52 7.43 -36.34
C PRO A 256 -21.54 8.92 -36.74
N PRO A 257 -22.21 9.80 -35.97
CA PRO A 257 -22.08 11.23 -36.17
C PRO A 257 -20.60 11.58 -36.05
N SER A 258 -20.11 12.30 -37.07
CA SER A 258 -18.73 12.74 -37.20
C SER A 258 -18.24 13.37 -35.89
N ALA A 259 -17.15 12.82 -35.37
CA ALA A 259 -16.42 13.37 -34.25
C ALA A 259 -16.18 14.87 -34.50
N HIS A 260 -16.79 15.71 -33.67
CA HIS A 260 -16.47 17.12 -33.60
C HIS A 260 -14.97 17.24 -33.28
N ARG A 261 -14.21 17.66 -34.27
CA ARG A 261 -12.83 18.13 -34.12
C ARG A 261 -12.78 19.11 -32.95
N PRO A 262 -11.87 18.95 -31.96
CA PRO A 262 -11.70 19.98 -30.94
C PRO A 262 -11.26 21.28 -31.62
N ARG A 263 -12.06 22.34 -31.47
CA ARG A 263 -11.73 23.70 -31.90
C ARG A 263 -10.45 24.13 -31.18
N ARG A 264 -9.49 24.68 -31.94
CA ARG A 264 -8.27 25.30 -31.39
C ARG A 264 -8.66 26.37 -30.36
N PRO A 265 -7.95 26.49 -29.22
CA PRO A 265 -8.18 27.58 -28.30
C PRO A 265 -7.83 28.93 -28.95
N PRO A 266 -8.59 30.00 -28.67
CA PRO A 266 -8.29 31.33 -29.19
C PRO A 266 -6.97 31.88 -28.61
N PRO A 267 -6.25 32.76 -29.32
CA PRO A 267 -5.01 33.35 -28.83
C PRO A 267 -5.27 34.23 -27.59
N PRO A 268 -4.30 34.33 -26.66
CA PRO A 268 -4.45 35.12 -25.44
C PRO A 268 -4.56 36.61 -25.77
N ARG A 269 -5.52 37.29 -25.11
CA ARG A 269 -5.71 38.73 -25.21
C ARG A 269 -4.52 39.48 -24.58
N PRO A 270 -4.11 40.64 -25.15
CA PRO A 270 -3.05 41.46 -24.54
C PRO A 270 -3.51 42.01 -23.19
N ARG A 271 -2.59 42.00 -22.20
CA ARG A 271 -2.79 42.58 -20.87
C ARG A 271 -2.80 44.11 -20.96
N PRO A 272 -3.74 44.83 -20.29
CA PRO A 272 -3.63 46.27 -20.11
C PRO A 272 -2.47 46.61 -19.15
N PRO A 273 -1.81 47.76 -19.32
CA PRO A 273 -0.66 48.14 -18.52
C PRO A 273 -1.08 48.66 -17.14
N GLY A 274 -0.35 48.22 -16.11
CA GLY A 274 -0.05 49.02 -14.91
C GLY A 274 -1.20 49.29 -13.94
N THR A 275 -1.36 48.44 -12.93
CA THR A 275 -1.63 48.90 -11.55
C THR A 275 -1.17 47.82 -10.59
N GLY A 276 -0.02 48.06 -9.98
CA GLY A 276 0.53 47.18 -8.95
C GLY A 276 -0.29 47.29 -7.67
N ALA A 277 -1.24 46.37 -7.48
CA ALA A 277 -1.84 46.13 -6.17
C ALA A 277 -1.15 44.91 -5.54
N ARG A 278 -0.18 45.22 -4.68
CA ARG A 278 0.50 44.30 -3.78
C ARG A 278 -0.54 43.74 -2.80
N TRP A 279 -0.90 42.47 -2.92
CA TRP A 279 -1.76 41.79 -1.95
C TRP A 279 -0.96 41.52 -0.66
N THR A 280 -1.28 42.24 0.40
CA THR A 280 -0.94 41.86 1.78
C THR A 280 -2.10 41.05 2.37
N PRO A 281 -1.85 39.91 3.02
CA PRO A 281 -2.92 39.17 3.69
C PRO A 281 -3.28 39.86 5.01
N GLN A 282 -4.54 40.27 5.16
CA GLN A 282 -5.11 40.70 6.44
C GLN A 282 -5.52 39.48 7.28
N PRO A 283 -5.19 39.43 8.58
CA PRO A 283 -5.69 38.40 9.48
C PRO A 283 -7.14 38.71 9.91
N LEU A 284 -8.01 37.71 9.79
CA LEU A 284 -9.38 37.74 10.30
C LEU A 284 -9.37 37.69 11.83
N THR A 285 -9.61 38.82 12.49
CA THR A 285 -9.93 38.88 13.92
C THR A 285 -11.44 38.66 14.12
N GLY A 286 -11.83 37.47 14.58
CA GLY A 286 -13.14 37.21 15.18
C GLY A 286 -13.10 37.35 16.71
N PRO A 287 -14.24 37.64 17.37
CA PRO A 287 -14.29 37.83 18.83
C PRO A 287 -14.14 36.50 19.61
N PRO A 288 -13.65 36.53 20.85
CA PRO A 288 -13.31 35.31 21.60
C PRO A 288 -14.55 34.54 22.03
N CYS A 289 -14.64 33.26 21.63
CA CYS A 289 -15.57 32.31 22.20
C CYS A 289 -15.17 32.00 23.65
N GLY A 290 -16.13 32.17 24.57
CA GLY A 290 -15.98 31.90 25.98
C GLY A 290 -15.60 30.44 26.28
N ARG A 291 -14.80 30.25 27.33
CA ARG A 291 -14.40 28.96 27.88
C ARG A 291 -15.62 28.14 28.32
N PRO A 292 -15.64 26.81 28.13
CA PRO A 292 -16.56 25.94 28.86
C PRO A 292 -16.11 25.80 30.32
N PRO A 293 -17.04 25.67 31.29
CA PRO A 293 -16.70 25.51 32.69
C PRO A 293 -16.05 24.15 32.94
N THR A 294 -14.95 24.17 33.68
CA THR A 294 -14.32 23.01 34.34
C THR A 294 -15.31 22.38 35.31
N THR A 295 -15.85 21.21 34.97
CA THR A 295 -16.48 20.32 35.95
C THR A 295 -15.38 19.52 36.64
N ALA A 296 -15.27 19.76 37.94
CA ALA A 296 -14.39 19.06 38.85
C ALA A 296 -14.68 17.56 38.87
N SER A 297 -13.62 16.75 38.77
CA SER A 297 -13.64 15.34 39.11
C SER A 297 -13.92 15.17 40.60
N ARG A 298 -15.15 14.78 40.96
CA ARG A 298 -15.41 14.12 42.23
C ARG A 298 -15.31 12.61 42.03
N SER A 299 -14.20 12.06 42.49
CA SER A 299 -14.07 10.66 42.84
C SER A 299 -15.17 10.27 43.82
N SER A 300 -16.02 9.32 43.44
CA SER A 300 -16.80 8.55 44.41
C SER A 300 -16.58 7.07 44.12
N SER A 301 -15.98 6.44 45.12
CA SER A 301 -15.77 5.01 45.26
C SER A 301 -17.11 4.28 45.35
N TRP A 302 -17.37 3.36 44.43
CA TRP A 302 -18.35 2.29 44.65
C TRP A 302 -17.68 0.96 44.30
N ALA A 303 -17.01 0.40 45.30
CA ALA A 303 -16.67 -1.01 45.36
C ALA A 303 -17.92 -1.76 45.83
N GLY A 304 -18.60 -2.43 44.89
CA GLY A 304 -19.72 -3.33 45.14
C GLY A 304 -19.37 -4.72 44.66
N SER A 305 -18.95 -5.56 45.59
CA SER A 305 -18.68 -6.99 45.43
C SER A 305 -19.90 -7.77 44.93
N VAL A 306 -19.76 -8.54 43.85
CA VAL A 306 -20.63 -9.69 43.56
C VAL A 306 -19.76 -10.90 43.26
N SER A 307 -19.64 -11.75 44.27
CA SER A 307 -19.11 -13.10 44.17
C SER A 307 -20.11 -14.01 43.44
N ALA A 308 -19.70 -14.61 42.33
CA ALA A 308 -20.42 -15.74 41.73
C ALA A 308 -19.48 -16.95 41.66
N ARG A 309 -19.71 -17.91 42.56
CA ARG A 309 -19.15 -19.28 42.51
C ARG A 309 -19.68 -20.00 41.25
N PRO A 310 -18.90 -20.94 40.70
CA PRO A 310 -19.48 -22.15 40.15
C PRO A 310 -19.04 -23.37 40.97
N ARG A 311 -20.03 -24.08 41.51
CA ARG A 311 -19.88 -25.42 42.10
C ARG A 311 -19.96 -26.47 40.98
N SER A 312 -18.94 -27.32 40.94
CA SER A 312 -18.95 -28.77 40.67
C SER A 312 -19.74 -29.34 39.47
N SER A 313 -19.02 -30.04 38.59
CA SER A 313 -19.23 -31.48 38.39
C SER A 313 -18.05 -32.11 37.62
N ALA A 314 -17.06 -32.59 38.35
CA ALA A 314 -16.11 -33.59 37.84
C ALA A 314 -16.80 -34.96 37.97
N ARG A 315 -17.20 -35.55 36.84
CA ARG A 315 -17.69 -36.93 36.78
C ARG A 315 -16.52 -37.82 36.42
N SER A 316 -16.18 -38.72 37.35
CA SER A 316 -15.20 -39.79 37.18
C SER A 316 -15.64 -40.75 36.09
N ALA A 317 -14.69 -41.17 35.24
CA ALA A 317 -14.75 -42.45 34.56
C ALA A 317 -13.41 -43.17 34.81
N ARG A 318 -13.43 -44.14 35.74
CA ARG A 318 -12.47 -45.23 35.84
C ARG A 318 -13.03 -46.42 35.06
N SER A 319 -12.11 -47.21 34.52
CA SER A 319 -12.25 -48.64 34.21
C SER A 319 -13.06 -49.02 32.97
N ALA A 320 -12.39 -49.49 31.93
CA ALA A 320 -12.23 -50.94 31.71
C ALA A 320 -11.28 -51.23 30.53
N ARG A 321 -10.38 -52.20 30.76
CA ARG A 321 -9.82 -53.21 29.84
C ARG A 321 -9.20 -52.77 28.51
#